data_AF-A0A9N8F3E2-F1
#
_entry.id   AF-A0A9N8F3E2-F1
#
_cell.length_a   1.000
_cell.length_b   1.000
_cell.length_c   1.000
_cell.angle_alpha   90.00
_cell.angle_beta   90.00
_cell.angle_gamma   90.00
#
_symmetry.space_group_name_H-M   'P 1'
#
loop_
_entity.id
_entity.type
_entity.pdbx_description
1 polymer ?
#
loop_
_entity_poly.entity_id
_entity_poly.type
_entity_poly.pdbx_seq_one_letter_code
_entity_poly.pdbx_strand_id
1 'polypeptide(L)'
;MYSVDYVNEPERRDNKEIELEFLGKDSMLFKQTIDFGSQLYNENSGMGSQVYENLKKFCKGKKKTEEIFDSINPTMLNNHLKQFMDGLSAKVFRTYNASKTLQEELRKKEKLAGWCRLSPAEKVIEYNNVNREVAILCNHQRSVSKAQETQLENISNKIDTLKKQKKMLKGILKFLNSGKDNKKIPLKKSQASMKEDVDGALAKAKKMKDKASTNEEKIAATQADDKAKEMCRELADFKFTQAHLWE
;
A
#
# COMPACT_ATOMS: atom_id res chain seq x y z
N MET A 1 23.33 -11.05 -9.53
CA MET A 1 23.51 -12.20 -8.65
C MET A 1 22.17 -12.89 -8.45
N TYR A 2 21.85 -13.82 -9.35
CA TYR A 2 20.66 -14.69 -9.26
C TYR A 2 21.18 -16.08 -8.91
N SER A 3 20.85 -16.57 -7.72
CA SER A 3 21.38 -17.82 -7.15
C SER A 3 20.45 -19.01 -7.46
N VAL A 4 21.00 -20.22 -7.55
CA VAL A 4 20.29 -21.47 -7.91
C VAL A 4 19.22 -21.92 -6.89
N ASP A 5 19.16 -21.32 -5.71
CA ASP A 5 18.23 -21.67 -4.62
C ASP A 5 16.72 -21.62 -4.95
N TYR A 6 16.35 -21.16 -6.13
CA TYR A 6 15.07 -20.50 -6.30
C TYR A 6 14.23 -20.95 -7.49
N VAL A 7 14.63 -22.03 -8.18
CA VAL A 7 13.81 -22.72 -9.17
C VAL A 7 13.32 -24.02 -8.55
N ASN A 8 12.14 -23.99 -7.91
CA ASN A 8 11.48 -25.20 -7.43
C ASN A 8 10.60 -25.77 -8.54
N GLU A 9 10.79 -27.05 -8.89
CA GLU A 9 9.88 -27.82 -9.74
C GLU A 9 8.72 -28.36 -8.88
N PRO A 10 7.44 -28.03 -9.15
CA PRO A 10 6.31 -28.68 -8.47
C PRO A 10 6.17 -30.15 -8.93
N GLU A 11 5.77 -31.06 -8.02
CA GLU A 11 5.72 -32.53 -8.21
C GLU A 11 4.72 -33.07 -9.27
N ARG A 12 4.21 -32.25 -10.21
CA ARG A 12 3.30 -32.70 -11.28
C ARG A 12 4.01 -32.81 -12.63
N ARG A 13 4.12 -34.05 -13.13
CA ARG A 13 4.95 -34.53 -14.24
C ARG A 13 4.75 -33.89 -15.64
N ASP A 14 3.87 -32.92 -15.83
CA ASP A 14 3.61 -32.29 -17.14
C ASP A 14 3.62 -30.74 -17.15
N ASN A 15 3.78 -30.08 -16.00
CA ASN A 15 3.77 -28.62 -15.96
C ASN A 15 5.19 -28.05 -16.09
N LYS A 16 5.43 -27.21 -17.12
CA LYS A 16 6.72 -26.51 -17.34
C LYS A 16 6.79 -25.26 -16.47
N GLU A 17 6.57 -25.43 -15.18
CA GLU A 17 6.53 -24.37 -14.19
C GLU A 17 7.89 -24.18 -13.52
N ILE A 18 8.26 -22.92 -13.32
CA ILE A 18 9.43 -22.52 -12.54
C ILE A 18 8.96 -21.50 -11.51
N GLU A 19 9.10 -21.84 -10.23
CA GLU A 19 9.06 -20.84 -9.17
C GLU A 19 10.31 -19.96 -9.26
N LEU A 20 10.18 -18.66 -9.01
CA LEU A 20 11.27 -17.72 -8.86
C LEU A 20 11.06 -17.02 -7.53
N GLU A 21 11.94 -17.26 -6.57
CA GLU A 21 11.93 -16.60 -5.26
C GLU A 21 13.27 -15.88 -5.07
N PHE A 22 13.36 -14.61 -4.69
CA PHE A 22 14.64 -13.97 -4.35
C PHE A 22 14.43 -12.58 -3.75
N LEU A 23 15.42 -12.07 -3.04
CA LEU A 23 15.42 -10.68 -2.60
C LEU A 23 15.94 -9.77 -3.72
N GLY A 24 15.08 -8.90 -4.22
CA GLY A 24 15.41 -7.90 -5.22
C GLY A 24 16.01 -6.63 -4.63
N LYS A 25 15.86 -5.52 -5.35
CA LYS A 25 16.26 -4.19 -4.86
C LYS A 25 15.56 -3.87 -3.54
N ASP A 26 16.29 -3.22 -2.62
CA ASP A 26 15.81 -2.83 -1.30
C ASP A 26 15.36 -4.04 -0.44
N SER A 27 15.91 -5.23 -0.73
CA SER A 27 15.58 -6.49 -0.07
C SER A 27 14.10 -6.88 -0.14
N MET A 28 13.41 -6.48 -1.22
CA MET A 28 12.01 -6.86 -1.46
C MET A 28 11.91 -8.28 -2.01
N LEU A 29 11.04 -9.09 -1.41
CA LEU A 29 10.80 -10.47 -1.84
C LEU A 29 10.09 -10.48 -3.19
N PHE A 30 10.80 -10.98 -4.19
CA PHE A 30 10.21 -11.43 -5.44
C PHE A 30 9.85 -12.91 -5.26
N LYS A 31 8.57 -13.28 -5.42
CA LYS A 31 8.13 -14.68 -5.45
C LYS A 31 7.05 -14.85 -6.51
N GLN A 32 7.35 -15.59 -7.57
CA GLN A 32 6.43 -15.79 -8.69
C GLN A 32 6.66 -17.14 -9.36
N THR A 33 5.59 -17.90 -9.60
CA THR A 33 5.62 -19.09 -10.44
C THR A 33 5.30 -18.71 -11.88
N ILE A 34 6.16 -19.12 -12.81
CA ILE A 34 5.99 -18.90 -14.25
C ILE A 34 5.74 -20.24 -14.91
N ASP A 35 4.58 -20.38 -15.55
CA ASP A 35 4.25 -21.53 -16.40
C ASP A 35 4.72 -21.27 -17.83
N PHE A 36 5.90 -21.81 -18.17
CA PHE A 36 6.47 -21.76 -19.51
C PHE A 36 5.75 -22.68 -20.52
N GLY A 37 4.84 -23.55 -20.05
CA GLY A 37 3.95 -24.36 -20.89
C GLY A 37 2.70 -23.60 -21.36
N SER A 38 2.39 -22.46 -20.73
CA SER A 38 1.20 -21.67 -21.06
C SER A 38 1.21 -21.14 -22.51
N GLN A 39 0.01 -20.89 -23.04
CA GLN A 39 -0.19 -20.33 -24.38
C GLN A 39 0.57 -19.01 -24.55
N LEU A 40 0.68 -18.19 -23.50
CA LEU A 40 1.38 -16.90 -23.50
C LEU A 40 2.82 -17.00 -24.04
N TYR A 41 3.55 -18.07 -23.70
CA TYR A 41 4.96 -18.24 -24.09
C TYR A 41 5.15 -19.12 -25.32
N ASN A 42 4.09 -19.77 -25.82
CA ASN A 42 4.18 -20.73 -26.91
C ASN A 42 3.44 -20.29 -28.18
N GLU A 43 2.41 -19.43 -28.10
CA GLU A 43 1.53 -19.07 -29.22
C GLU A 43 2.26 -18.36 -30.37
N ASN A 44 3.20 -17.46 -30.08
CA ASN A 44 3.86 -16.66 -31.12
C ASN A 44 5.25 -17.18 -31.52
N SER A 45 5.92 -17.96 -30.67
CA SER A 45 7.34 -18.27 -30.85
C SER A 45 7.74 -19.67 -30.38
N GLY A 46 6.85 -20.42 -29.71
CA GLY A 46 7.17 -21.75 -29.17
C GLY A 46 8.32 -21.79 -28.17
N MET A 47 8.74 -20.63 -27.63
CA MET A 47 10.00 -20.52 -26.88
C MET A 47 9.87 -20.93 -25.42
N GLY A 48 8.66 -20.94 -24.85
CA GLY A 48 8.46 -21.28 -23.43
C GLY A 48 9.12 -22.62 -23.07
N SER A 49 8.84 -23.65 -23.87
CA SER A 49 9.47 -24.97 -23.71
C SER A 49 11.01 -24.94 -23.77
N GLN A 50 11.57 -24.15 -24.71
CA GLN A 50 13.02 -24.02 -24.86
C GLN A 50 13.65 -23.27 -23.67
N VAL A 51 12.98 -22.25 -23.15
CA VAL A 51 13.43 -21.46 -22.00
C VAL A 51 13.46 -22.33 -20.74
N TYR A 52 12.42 -23.14 -20.51
CA TYR A 52 12.36 -24.10 -19.41
C TYR A 52 13.57 -25.07 -19.43
N GLU A 53 13.80 -25.71 -20.58
CA GLU A 53 14.93 -26.63 -20.75
C GLU A 53 16.29 -25.94 -20.59
N ASN A 54 16.44 -24.71 -21.08
CA ASN A 54 17.67 -23.94 -20.91
C ASN A 54 17.92 -23.58 -19.44
N LEU A 55 16.90 -23.12 -18.71
CA LEU A 55 17.02 -22.82 -17.28
C LEU A 55 17.42 -24.07 -16.47
N LYS A 56 16.80 -25.22 -16.77
CA LYS A 56 17.17 -26.51 -16.16
C LYS A 56 18.64 -26.86 -16.42
N LYS A 57 19.12 -26.65 -17.65
CA LYS A 57 20.54 -26.84 -18.01
C LYS A 57 21.46 -25.88 -17.27
N PHE A 58 21.09 -24.60 -17.14
CA PHE A 58 21.91 -23.60 -16.45
C PHE A 58 22.05 -23.86 -14.95
N CYS A 59 21.05 -24.50 -14.32
CA CYS A 59 21.13 -24.89 -12.91
C CYS A 59 21.79 -26.27 -12.69
N LYS A 60 21.95 -27.09 -13.73
CA LYS A 60 22.45 -28.46 -13.61
C LYS A 60 23.90 -28.47 -13.11
N GLY A 61 24.13 -29.16 -11.99
CA GLY A 61 25.47 -29.31 -11.40
C GLY A 61 25.98 -28.08 -10.65
N LYS A 62 25.18 -27.01 -10.56
CA LYS A 62 25.51 -25.82 -9.78
C LYS A 62 25.05 -25.94 -8.33
N LYS A 63 25.84 -25.37 -7.42
CA LYS A 63 25.46 -25.18 -6.02
C LYS A 63 24.43 -24.06 -5.90
N LYS A 64 23.64 -24.14 -4.83
CA LYS A 64 22.63 -23.15 -4.45
C LYS A 64 23.13 -21.70 -4.42
N THR A 65 24.40 -21.47 -4.09
CA THR A 65 25.06 -20.16 -4.00
C THR A 65 25.67 -19.65 -5.31
N GLU A 66 25.67 -20.47 -6.37
CA GLU A 66 26.28 -20.12 -7.65
C GLU A 66 25.30 -19.37 -8.55
N GLU A 67 25.84 -18.53 -9.44
CA GLU A 67 25.02 -17.74 -10.35
C GLU A 67 24.40 -18.62 -11.45
N ILE A 68 23.09 -18.46 -11.70
CA ILE A 68 22.39 -19.16 -12.79
C ILE A 68 23.00 -18.76 -14.14
N PHE A 69 23.27 -17.47 -14.33
CA PHE A 69 23.81 -16.91 -15.57
C PHE A 69 25.25 -16.43 -15.36
N ASP A 70 26.18 -17.37 -15.31
CA ASP A 70 27.62 -17.15 -15.06
C ASP A 70 28.37 -16.57 -16.26
N SER A 71 27.85 -16.76 -17.48
CA SER A 71 28.50 -16.34 -18.72
C SER A 71 28.02 -14.99 -19.28
N ILE A 72 27.09 -14.31 -18.61
CA ILE A 72 26.53 -13.02 -19.06
C ILE A 72 26.47 -12.03 -17.90
N ASN A 73 26.74 -10.76 -18.18
CA ASN A 73 26.59 -9.68 -17.22
C ASN A 73 25.70 -8.55 -17.78
N PRO A 74 25.23 -7.62 -16.93
CA PRO A 74 24.35 -6.53 -17.37
C PRO A 74 24.93 -5.65 -18.48
N THR A 75 26.25 -5.46 -18.52
CA THR A 75 26.92 -4.66 -19.55
C THR A 75 26.82 -5.34 -20.92
N MET A 76 27.11 -6.65 -20.98
CA MET A 76 26.98 -7.45 -22.20
C MET A 76 25.54 -7.46 -22.71
N LEU A 77 24.57 -7.67 -21.82
CA LEU A 77 23.15 -7.65 -22.17
C LEU A 77 22.74 -6.29 -22.77
N ASN A 78 23.08 -5.18 -22.11
CA ASN A 78 22.73 -3.85 -22.62
C ASN A 78 23.45 -3.51 -23.92
N ASN A 79 24.70 -3.95 -24.11
CA ASN A 79 25.41 -3.76 -25.37
C ASN A 79 24.75 -4.55 -26.51
N HIS A 80 24.28 -5.77 -26.25
CA HIS A 80 23.51 -6.53 -27.23
C HIS A 80 22.18 -5.84 -27.56
N LEU A 81 21.46 -5.34 -26.54
CA LEU A 81 20.20 -4.61 -26.76
C LEU A 81 20.37 -3.35 -27.63
N LYS A 82 21.45 -2.59 -27.44
CA LYS A 82 21.75 -1.40 -28.24
C LYS A 82 21.91 -1.69 -29.74
N GLN A 83 22.29 -2.92 -30.12
CA GLN A 83 22.42 -3.30 -31.53
C GLN A 83 21.07 -3.30 -32.26
N PHE A 84 19.95 -3.43 -31.53
CA PHE A 84 18.61 -3.41 -32.12
C PHE A 84 18.00 -2.00 -32.16
N MET A 85 18.35 -1.13 -31.21
CA MET A 85 17.86 0.24 -31.12
C MET A 85 18.78 1.08 -30.23
N ASP A 86 19.17 2.26 -30.72
CA ASP A 86 19.96 3.22 -29.95
C ASP A 86 19.23 3.62 -28.66
N GLY A 87 19.94 3.56 -27.54
CA GLY A 87 19.39 3.85 -26.21
C GLY A 87 18.58 2.71 -25.57
N LEU A 88 18.39 1.57 -26.26
CA LEU A 88 17.70 0.42 -25.68
C LEU A 88 18.51 -0.21 -24.54
N SER A 89 17.84 -0.50 -23.44
CA SER A 89 18.42 -1.15 -22.25
C SER A 89 17.35 -1.95 -21.52
N ALA A 90 17.78 -2.83 -20.59
CA ALA A 90 16.86 -3.64 -19.79
C ALA A 90 15.83 -2.79 -19.01
N LYS A 91 16.21 -1.57 -18.59
CA LYS A 91 15.30 -0.64 -17.89
C LYS A 91 14.14 -0.17 -18.79
N VAL A 92 14.39 0.01 -20.09
CA VAL A 92 13.37 0.48 -21.04
C VAL A 92 12.22 -0.51 -21.14
N PHE A 93 12.48 -1.82 -21.09
CA PHE A 93 11.44 -2.85 -21.10
C PHE A 93 10.48 -2.74 -19.91
N ARG A 94 10.99 -2.46 -18.70
CA ARG A 94 10.12 -2.27 -17.52
C ARG A 94 9.20 -1.06 -17.69
N THR A 95 9.72 0.04 -18.24
CA THR A 95 8.92 1.24 -18.50
C THR A 95 7.89 0.98 -19.61
N TYR A 96 8.30 0.34 -20.70
CA TYR A 96 7.41 0.00 -21.81
C TYR A 96 6.26 -0.90 -21.36
N ASN A 97 6.56 -1.99 -20.65
CA ASN A 97 5.53 -2.92 -20.17
C ASN A 97 4.55 -2.22 -19.23
N ALA A 98 5.04 -1.43 -18.26
CA ALA A 98 4.16 -0.69 -17.35
C ALA A 98 3.27 0.32 -18.09
N SER A 99 3.84 1.13 -18.98
CA SER A 99 3.10 2.16 -19.71
C SER A 99 2.09 1.56 -20.70
N LYS A 100 2.48 0.51 -21.42
CA LYS A 100 1.60 -0.17 -22.37
C LYS A 100 0.44 -0.86 -21.66
N THR A 101 0.71 -1.62 -20.60
CA THR A 101 -0.35 -2.29 -19.84
C THR A 101 -1.31 -1.27 -19.24
N LEU A 102 -0.81 -0.17 -18.66
CA LEU A 102 -1.68 0.91 -18.15
C LEU A 102 -2.57 1.51 -19.24
N GLN A 103 -2.02 1.78 -20.42
CA GLN A 103 -2.78 2.30 -21.55
C GLN A 103 -3.88 1.33 -21.99
N GLU A 104 -3.55 0.04 -22.09
CA GLU A 104 -4.49 -1.00 -22.51
C GLU A 104 -5.61 -1.21 -21.49
N GLU A 105 -5.28 -1.29 -20.20
CA GLU A 105 -6.26 -1.45 -19.13
C GLU A 105 -7.17 -0.22 -18.99
N LEU A 106 -6.62 0.99 -19.10
CA LEU A 106 -7.44 2.22 -19.10
C LEU A 106 -8.40 2.24 -20.29
N ARG A 107 -7.92 1.90 -21.50
CA ARG A 107 -8.79 1.81 -22.68
C ARG A 107 -9.93 0.80 -22.51
N LYS A 108 -9.70 -0.32 -21.80
CA LYS A 108 -10.77 -1.28 -21.47
C LYS A 108 -11.79 -0.64 -20.53
N LYS A 109 -11.36 0.10 -19.51
CA LYS A 109 -12.26 0.80 -18.58
C LYS A 109 -13.06 1.91 -19.25
N GLU A 110 -12.44 2.69 -20.13
CA GLU A 110 -13.09 3.79 -20.86
C GLU A 110 -14.23 3.32 -21.77
N LYS A 111 -14.15 2.09 -22.28
CA LYS A 111 -15.20 1.47 -23.12
C LYS A 111 -16.44 1.06 -22.33
N LEU A 112 -16.38 1.01 -21.00
CA LEU A 112 -17.52 0.65 -20.16
C LEU A 112 -18.56 1.77 -20.16
N ALA A 113 -19.83 1.43 -20.32
CA ALA A 113 -20.94 2.39 -20.37
C ALA A 113 -21.05 3.29 -19.11
N GLY A 114 -20.48 2.86 -17.98
CA GLY A 114 -20.41 3.65 -16.75
C GLY A 114 -19.40 4.80 -16.80
N TRP A 115 -18.35 4.72 -17.62
CA TRP A 115 -17.23 5.67 -17.62
C TRP A 115 -17.65 7.11 -17.94
N CYS A 116 -18.55 7.28 -18.92
CA CYS A 116 -19.04 8.61 -19.31
C CYS A 116 -19.89 9.29 -18.22
N ARG A 117 -20.39 8.52 -17.26
CA ARG A 117 -21.22 9.01 -16.13
C ARG A 117 -20.38 9.36 -14.89
N LEU A 118 -19.11 9.00 -14.88
CA LEU A 118 -18.22 9.28 -13.75
C LEU A 118 -17.85 10.76 -13.71
N SER A 119 -17.92 11.33 -12.51
CA SER A 119 -17.34 12.63 -12.20
C SER A 119 -15.81 12.61 -12.34
N PRO A 120 -15.14 13.77 -12.47
CA PRO A 120 -13.68 13.82 -12.48
C PRO A 120 -13.02 13.14 -11.27
N ALA A 121 -13.63 13.24 -10.08
CA ALA A 121 -13.12 12.59 -8.88
C ALA A 121 -13.20 11.06 -8.95
N GLU A 122 -14.30 10.52 -9.47
CA GLU A 122 -14.47 9.07 -9.65
C GLU A 122 -13.54 8.52 -10.74
N LYS A 123 -13.27 9.29 -11.80
CA LYS A 123 -12.28 8.91 -12.82
C LYS A 123 -10.86 8.81 -12.25
N VAL A 124 -10.48 9.70 -11.33
CA VAL A 124 -9.19 9.61 -10.64
C VAL A 124 -9.10 8.35 -9.78
N ILE A 125 -10.19 7.97 -9.10
CA ILE A 125 -10.24 6.71 -8.34
C ILE A 125 -10.02 5.53 -9.28
N GLU A 126 -10.71 5.50 -10.42
CA GLU A 126 -10.59 4.39 -11.36
C GLU A 126 -9.22 4.33 -12.03
N TYR A 127 -8.63 5.48 -12.36
CA TYR A 127 -7.24 5.55 -12.82
C TYR A 127 -6.27 4.95 -11.78
N ASN A 128 -6.45 5.30 -10.50
CA ASN A 128 -5.62 4.75 -9.43
C ASN A 128 -5.82 3.24 -9.24
N ASN A 129 -7.04 2.74 -9.41
CA ASN A 129 -7.35 1.31 -9.38
C ASN A 129 -6.61 0.57 -10.49
N VAL A 130 -6.69 1.06 -11.73
CA VAL A 130 -5.96 0.46 -12.86
C VAL A 130 -4.46 0.53 -12.64
N ASN A 131 -3.94 1.68 -12.19
CA ASN A 131 -2.51 1.82 -11.89
C ASN A 131 -2.05 0.83 -10.79
N ARG A 132 -2.91 0.54 -9.81
CA ARG A 132 -2.66 -0.49 -8.78
C ARG A 132 -2.61 -1.89 -9.39
N GLU A 133 -3.55 -2.23 -10.28
CA GLU A 133 -3.57 -3.53 -10.98
C GLU A 133 -2.30 -3.72 -11.83
N VAL A 134 -1.88 -2.68 -12.56
CA VAL A 134 -0.64 -2.69 -13.34
C VAL A 134 0.59 -2.84 -12.45
N ALA A 135 0.62 -2.16 -11.30
CA ALA A 135 1.70 -2.31 -10.33
C ALA A 135 1.81 -3.75 -9.82
N ILE A 136 0.68 -4.42 -9.58
CA ILE A 136 0.66 -5.85 -9.20
C ILE A 136 1.19 -6.72 -10.34
N LEU A 137 0.72 -6.50 -11.57
CA LEU A 137 1.15 -7.27 -12.74
C LEU A 137 2.65 -7.11 -13.03
N CYS A 138 3.21 -5.93 -12.78
CA CYS A 138 4.63 -5.63 -12.92
C CYS A 138 5.45 -6.01 -11.67
N ASN A 139 4.84 -6.65 -10.67
CA ASN A 139 5.41 -6.99 -9.36
C ASN A 139 6.13 -5.79 -8.68
N HIS A 140 5.55 -4.60 -8.79
CA HIS A 140 6.02 -3.40 -8.11
C HIS A 140 5.51 -3.40 -6.67
N GLN A 141 6.38 -3.79 -5.75
CA GLN A 141 6.08 -3.84 -4.33
C GLN A 141 6.67 -2.64 -3.59
N ARG A 142 6.04 -2.30 -2.46
CA ARG A 142 6.54 -1.33 -1.49
C ARG A 142 6.30 -1.87 -0.09
N SER A 143 7.27 -1.68 0.80
CA SER A 143 7.06 -1.91 2.22
C SER A 143 6.02 -0.92 2.77
N VAL A 144 5.21 -1.39 3.72
CA VAL A 144 4.28 -0.53 4.45
C VAL A 144 5.11 0.33 5.40
N SER A 145 5.06 1.64 5.23
CA SER A 145 5.75 2.56 6.13
C SER A 145 4.90 2.85 7.37
N LYS A 146 5.57 3.12 8.51
CA LYS A 146 4.86 3.47 9.75
C LYS A 146 3.97 4.71 9.59
N ALA A 147 4.42 5.67 8.78
CA ALA A 147 3.65 6.87 8.46
C ALA A 147 2.31 6.55 7.75
N GLN A 148 2.30 5.57 6.84
CA GLN A 148 1.08 5.14 6.15
C GLN A 148 0.10 4.45 7.11
N GLU A 149 0.59 3.62 8.04
CA GLU A 149 -0.26 3.01 9.07
C GLU A 149 -0.96 4.08 9.91
N THR A 150 -0.21 5.05 10.43
CA THR A 150 -0.77 6.15 11.22
C THR A 150 -1.75 6.99 10.40
N GLN A 151 -1.47 7.23 9.12
CA GLN A 151 -2.40 7.94 8.25
C GLN A 151 -3.72 7.19 8.05
N LEU A 152 -3.66 5.86 7.82
CA LEU A 152 -4.85 5.02 7.64
C LEU A 152 -5.68 4.94 8.92
N GLU A 153 -5.03 4.85 10.07
CA GLU A 153 -5.67 4.88 11.39
C GLU A 153 -6.42 6.21 11.60
N ASN A 154 -5.76 7.34 11.32
CA ASN A 154 -6.38 8.66 11.42
C ASN A 154 -7.59 8.82 10.47
N ILE A 155 -7.47 8.33 9.23
CA ILE A 155 -8.58 8.35 8.26
C ILE A 155 -9.74 7.48 8.77
N SER A 156 -9.46 6.30 9.33
CA SER A 156 -10.47 5.39 9.87
C SER A 156 -11.22 6.02 11.05
N ASN A 157 -10.50 6.63 11.99
CA ASN A 157 -11.07 7.37 13.13
C ASN A 157 -11.98 8.52 12.67
N LYS A 158 -11.55 9.24 11.62
CA LYS A 158 -12.35 10.32 11.03
C LYS A 158 -13.61 9.81 10.35
N ILE A 159 -13.53 8.71 9.61
CA ILE A 159 -14.68 8.04 8.99
C ILE A 159 -15.69 7.61 10.06
N ASP A 160 -15.23 7.01 11.16
CA ASP A 160 -16.14 6.55 12.23
C ASP A 160 -16.78 7.70 12.98
N THR A 161 -16.05 8.80 13.18
CA THR A 161 -16.63 10.05 13.68
C THR A 161 -17.73 10.54 12.75
N LEU A 162 -17.47 10.67 11.44
CA LEU A 162 -18.47 11.09 10.45
C LEU A 162 -19.70 10.17 10.41
N LYS A 163 -19.52 8.85 10.55
CA LYS A 163 -20.64 7.89 10.66
C LYS A 163 -21.51 8.16 11.89
N LYS A 164 -20.89 8.42 13.06
CA LYS A 164 -21.61 8.78 14.30
C LYS A 164 -22.41 10.07 14.11
N GLN A 165 -21.80 11.10 13.53
CA GLN A 165 -22.46 12.37 13.22
C GLN A 165 -23.64 12.18 12.27
N LYS A 166 -23.46 11.42 11.19
CA LYS A 166 -24.53 11.08 10.25
C LYS A 166 -25.69 10.34 10.92
N LYS A 167 -25.41 9.41 11.84
CA LYS A 167 -26.44 8.69 12.61
C LYS A 167 -27.22 9.65 13.51
N MET A 168 -26.54 10.56 14.19
CA MET A 168 -27.17 11.55 15.07
C MET A 168 -28.04 12.54 14.29
N LEU A 169 -27.51 13.11 13.19
CA LEU A 169 -28.26 14.00 12.29
C LEU A 169 -29.51 13.33 11.73
N LYS A 170 -29.44 12.06 11.33
CA LYS A 170 -30.62 11.28 10.92
C LYS A 170 -31.65 11.13 12.05
N GLY A 171 -31.20 10.99 13.29
CA GLY A 171 -32.06 10.95 14.47
C GLY A 171 -32.76 12.28 14.71
N ILE A 172 -32.01 13.39 14.63
CA ILE A 172 -32.54 14.76 14.76
C ILE A 172 -33.57 15.04 13.67
N LEU A 173 -33.27 14.70 12.40
CA LEU A 173 -34.19 14.88 11.29
C LEU A 173 -35.52 14.14 11.51
N LYS A 174 -35.47 12.88 11.99
CA LYS A 174 -36.68 12.12 12.33
C LYS A 174 -37.47 12.76 13.48
N PHE A 175 -36.78 13.29 14.49
CA PHE A 175 -37.41 13.95 15.62
C PHE A 175 -38.13 15.24 15.19
N LEU A 176 -37.46 16.10 14.41
CA LEU A 176 -38.05 17.34 13.88
C LEU A 176 -39.30 17.06 13.02
N ASN A 177 -39.23 16.04 12.16
CA ASN A 177 -40.38 15.62 11.34
C ASN A 177 -41.55 15.04 12.15
N SER A 178 -41.34 14.70 13.43
CA SER A 178 -42.40 14.16 14.31
C SER A 178 -43.21 15.23 15.05
N GLY A 179 -42.91 16.53 14.86
CA GLY A 179 -43.65 17.65 15.45
C GLY A 179 -43.53 17.77 16.97
N LYS A 180 -42.55 17.11 17.59
CA LYS A 180 -42.29 17.14 19.04
C LYS A 180 -41.35 18.29 19.41
N ASP A 181 -41.55 18.81 20.62
CA ASP A 181 -40.90 20.00 21.19
C ASP A 181 -39.35 19.96 21.14
N ASN A 182 -38.72 21.08 20.76
CA ASN A 182 -37.29 21.18 20.39
C ASN A 182 -36.25 20.91 21.50
N LYS A 183 -36.67 20.57 22.73
CA LYS A 183 -35.82 20.47 23.93
C LYS A 183 -34.85 19.29 23.97
N LYS A 184 -34.84 18.41 22.95
CA LYS A 184 -33.97 17.20 22.90
C LYS A 184 -32.83 17.28 21.86
N ILE A 185 -32.62 18.40 21.20
CA ILE A 185 -31.51 18.55 20.25
C ILE A 185 -30.20 18.70 21.05
N PRO A 186 -29.18 17.86 20.80
CA PRO A 186 -27.90 17.99 21.50
C PRO A 186 -27.17 19.27 21.07
N LEU A 187 -26.73 20.05 22.06
CA LEU A 187 -25.96 21.28 21.91
C LEU A 187 -24.46 21.01 22.00
N LYS A 188 -23.67 21.92 21.44
CA LYS A 188 -22.21 21.94 21.60
C LYS A 188 -21.85 22.13 23.07
N LYS A 189 -20.84 21.39 23.54
CA LYS A 189 -20.24 21.54 24.86
C LYS A 189 -19.05 22.51 24.77
N SER A 190 -18.79 23.23 25.84
CA SER A 190 -17.59 24.08 25.95
C SER A 190 -16.32 23.24 26.02
N GLN A 191 -15.27 23.70 25.33
CA GLN A 191 -13.93 23.10 25.36
C GLN A 191 -13.08 23.58 26.56
N ALA A 192 -13.55 24.55 27.34
CA ALA A 192 -12.74 25.24 28.37
C ALA A 192 -12.19 24.27 29.44
N SER A 193 -13.05 23.43 30.00
CA SER A 193 -12.64 22.43 31.01
C SER A 193 -11.68 21.39 30.44
N MET A 194 -11.92 20.88 29.21
CA MET A 194 -10.98 19.93 28.59
C MET A 194 -9.62 20.56 28.31
N LYS A 195 -9.58 21.85 27.97
CA LYS A 195 -8.32 22.57 27.76
C LYS A 195 -7.53 22.72 29.06
N GLU A 196 -8.19 23.07 30.16
CA GLU A 196 -7.56 23.14 31.48
C GLU A 196 -6.99 21.78 31.91
N ASP A 197 -7.72 20.69 31.69
CA ASP A 197 -7.27 19.33 31.98
C ASP A 197 -6.04 18.93 31.14
N VAL A 198 -6.03 19.29 29.85
CA VAL A 198 -4.90 19.05 28.93
C VAL A 198 -3.67 19.83 29.36
N ASP A 199 -3.82 21.13 29.67
CA ASP A 199 -2.72 21.99 30.09
C ASP A 199 -2.12 21.49 31.43
N GLY A 200 -2.97 21.03 32.35
CA GLY A 200 -2.56 20.40 33.60
C GLY A 200 -1.78 19.08 33.38
N ALA A 201 -2.25 18.23 32.46
CA ALA A 201 -1.60 16.98 32.11
C ALA A 201 -0.21 17.20 31.46
N LEU A 202 -0.10 18.16 30.54
CA LEU A 202 1.18 18.55 29.92
C LEU A 202 2.19 19.09 30.94
N ALA A 203 1.73 19.95 31.86
CA ALA A 203 2.57 20.49 32.91
C ALA A 203 3.08 19.39 33.87
N LYS A 204 2.23 18.40 34.18
CA LYS A 204 2.59 17.25 35.01
C LYS A 204 3.60 16.33 34.30
N ALA A 205 3.38 16.02 33.03
CA ALA A 205 4.28 15.19 32.22
C ALA A 205 5.67 15.84 32.10
N LYS A 206 5.74 17.15 31.86
CA LYS A 206 7.02 17.89 31.81
C LYS A 206 7.77 17.81 33.15
N LYS A 207 7.09 18.05 34.27
CA LYS A 207 7.68 17.94 35.61
C LYS A 207 8.19 16.53 35.92
N MET A 208 7.48 15.49 35.48
CA MET A 208 7.92 14.09 35.65
C MET A 208 9.16 13.80 34.82
N LYS A 209 9.24 14.30 33.58
CA LYS A 209 10.40 14.15 32.71
C LYS A 209 11.64 14.85 33.27
N ASP A 210 11.48 16.06 33.79
CA ASP A 210 12.58 16.85 34.36
C ASP A 210 13.14 16.23 35.66
N LYS A 211 12.33 15.46 36.39
CA LYS A 211 12.71 14.80 37.66
C LYS A 211 13.14 13.34 37.49
N ALA A 212 12.92 12.74 36.32
CA ALA A 212 13.16 11.31 36.11
C ALA A 212 14.65 11.00 36.02
N SER A 213 15.14 10.23 36.99
CA SER A 213 16.54 9.84 37.12
C SER A 213 16.74 8.34 36.85
N THR A 214 15.85 7.51 37.41
CA THR A 214 15.89 6.05 37.26
C THR A 214 15.21 5.60 35.97
N ASN A 215 15.41 4.33 35.60
CA ASN A 215 14.76 3.77 34.41
C ASN A 215 13.24 3.67 34.59
N GLU A 216 12.77 3.33 35.78
CA GLU A 216 11.35 3.26 36.12
C GLU A 216 10.68 4.64 36.04
N GLU A 217 11.34 5.68 36.56
CA GLU A 217 10.83 7.06 36.49
C GLU A 217 10.76 7.57 35.05
N LYS A 218 11.75 7.22 34.21
CA LYS A 218 11.76 7.57 32.78
C LYS A 218 10.63 6.88 32.01
N ILE A 219 10.32 5.63 32.33
CA ILE A 219 9.18 4.90 31.74
C ILE A 219 7.87 5.59 32.15
N ALA A 220 7.69 5.89 33.44
CA ALA A 220 6.49 6.57 33.94
C ALA A 220 6.32 7.97 33.32
N ALA A 221 7.41 8.73 33.17
CA ALA A 221 7.38 10.03 32.52
C ALA A 221 6.98 9.93 31.03
N THR A 222 7.45 8.89 30.32
CA THR A 222 7.10 8.64 28.92
C THR A 222 5.62 8.30 28.78
N GLN A 223 5.08 7.44 29.65
CA GLN A 223 3.65 7.10 29.66
C GLN A 223 2.77 8.32 29.96
N ALA A 224 3.20 9.20 30.88
CA ALA A 224 2.48 10.43 31.19
C ALA A 224 2.49 11.42 30.01
N ASP A 225 3.61 11.54 29.29
CA ASP A 225 3.75 12.37 28.09
C ASP A 225 2.88 11.84 26.94
N ASP A 226 2.85 10.53 26.72
CA ASP A 226 2.01 9.92 25.69
C ASP A 226 0.51 10.10 25.98
N LYS A 227 0.10 9.94 27.25
CA LYS A 227 -1.28 10.23 27.67
C LYS A 227 -1.65 11.70 27.48
N ALA A 228 -0.75 12.63 27.80
CA ALA A 228 -1.00 14.05 27.57
C ALA A 228 -1.14 14.38 26.07
N LYS A 229 -0.31 13.77 25.20
CA LYS A 229 -0.44 13.91 23.75
C LYS A 229 -1.77 13.35 23.22
N GLU A 230 -2.27 12.25 23.78
CA GLU A 230 -3.58 11.70 23.44
C GLU A 230 -4.69 12.69 23.78
N MET A 231 -4.69 13.27 24.99
CA MET A 231 -5.66 14.30 25.38
C MET A 231 -5.58 15.56 24.48
N CYS A 232 -4.38 15.96 24.05
CA CYS A 232 -4.21 17.03 23.06
C CYS A 232 -4.87 16.71 21.72
N ARG A 233 -4.77 15.47 21.24
CA ARG A 233 -5.42 15.03 20.00
C ARG A 233 -6.94 15.04 20.16
N GLU A 234 -7.46 14.54 21.27
CA GLU A 234 -8.90 14.59 21.57
C GLU A 234 -9.43 16.03 21.62
N LEU A 235 -8.68 16.96 22.22
CA LEU A 235 -9.04 18.37 22.24
C LEU A 235 -9.02 18.99 20.85
N ALA A 236 -8.02 18.65 20.02
CA ALA A 236 -7.96 19.10 18.63
C ALA A 236 -9.16 18.59 17.80
N ASP A 237 -9.56 17.34 18.04
CA ASP A 237 -10.70 16.71 17.37
C ASP A 237 -12.05 17.10 18.00
N PHE A 238 -12.08 17.72 19.17
CA PHE A 238 -13.31 18.10 19.89
C PHE A 238 -14.24 18.98 19.03
N LYS A 239 -13.67 19.97 18.34
CA LYS A 239 -14.45 20.81 17.41
C LYS A 239 -15.01 20.00 16.26
N PHE A 240 -14.21 19.08 15.71
CA PHE A 240 -14.64 18.24 14.60
C PHE A 240 -15.75 17.28 15.04
N THR A 241 -15.65 16.63 16.20
CA THR A 241 -16.65 15.67 16.72
C THR A 241 -18.01 16.32 16.95
N GLN A 242 -18.05 17.57 17.38
CA GLN A 242 -19.28 18.32 17.65
C GLN A 242 -19.73 19.23 16.50
N ALA A 243 -19.07 19.19 15.34
CA ALA A 243 -19.36 20.09 14.22
C ALA A 243 -20.81 20.03 13.70
N HIS A 244 -21.48 18.89 13.92
CA HIS A 244 -22.87 18.64 13.54
C HIS A 244 -23.91 19.06 14.59
N LEU A 245 -23.49 19.51 15.78
CA LEU A 245 -24.36 19.94 16.86
C LEU A 245 -24.72 21.42 16.75
N TRP A 246 -25.83 21.80 17.37
CA TRP A 246 -26.29 23.19 17.41
C TRP A 246 -25.53 24.00 18.48
N GLU A 247 -25.46 25.33 18.31
CA GLU A 247 -24.79 26.24 19.26
C GLU A 247 -25.58 26.44 20.56
#